data_AF-G9NBH1-F1
#
_entry.id   AF-G9NBH1-F1
#
_cell.length_a   1.000
_cell.length_b   1.000
_cell.length_c   1.000
_cell.angle_alpha   90.00
_cell.angle_beta   90.00
_cell.angle_gamma   90.00
#
_symmetry.space_group_name_H-M   'P 1'
#
loop_
_entity.id
_entity.type
_entity.pdbx_description
1 polymer ?
#
loop_
_entity_poly.entity_id
_entity_poly.type
_entity_poly.pdbx_seq_one_letter_code
_entity_poly.pdbx_strand_id
1 'polypeptide(L)'
;MKVRIELPSPWRQPWFPDRGLTVFERTVPSGNTASNEAFQKATKWFRECNDTHEDCSAGEIPEMPDRVLDIAAEDTTSGIKLVKTNGKKARYACLSHRWGEETSQATRQNVDSLFDEVPWDYLSPTYQDSITFLRKFSKWHQEQYGEEIRYIWIDSLCIIQDSKSDWKKHSLKMSDIYSNSSITLVESHRLHTDKRLFQDSTSRRGSKHVSIRDAKGNDHELHYRHTIYHPTFMVKDDDIPVWKRAWVFQERLLSRRLLIFGPDELSWQCASHHKCEC
;
A
#
# COMPACT_ATOMS: atom_id res chain seq x y z
N MET A 1 -3.99 25.58 22.21
CA MET A 1 -3.56 26.80 22.95
C MET A 1 -2.45 27.45 22.14
N LYS A 2 -2.61 28.68 21.62
CA LYS A 2 -1.59 29.32 20.75
C LYS A 2 -0.39 29.77 21.59
N VAL A 3 0.78 29.16 21.41
CA VAL A 3 2.03 29.63 22.04
C VAL A 3 2.75 30.54 21.04
N ARG A 4 2.95 31.80 21.43
CA ARG A 4 3.75 32.78 20.67
C ARG A 4 5.18 32.70 21.19
N ILE A 5 6.11 32.29 20.34
CA ILE A 5 7.55 32.27 20.66
C ILE A 5 8.16 33.53 20.04
N GLU A 6 8.60 34.47 20.88
CA GLU A 6 9.37 35.64 20.42
C GLU A 6 10.87 35.29 20.47
N LEU A 7 11.52 35.32 19.31
CA LEU A 7 12.96 35.11 19.20
C LEU A 7 13.74 36.43 19.41
N PRO A 8 14.90 36.42 20.09
CA PRO A 8 15.73 37.60 20.26
C PRO A 8 16.27 38.19 18.95
N SER A 9 16.51 39.49 18.99
CA SER A 9 16.59 40.47 17.90
C SER A 9 17.65 40.34 16.77
N PRO A 10 18.71 39.49 16.77
CA PRO A 10 19.66 39.52 15.64
C PRO A 10 19.19 38.77 14.37
N TRP A 11 18.15 37.92 14.46
CA TRP A 11 17.77 37.00 13.38
C TRP A 11 16.54 37.42 12.56
N ARG A 12 16.09 38.68 12.67
CA ARG A 12 14.99 39.19 11.83
C ARG A 12 15.49 39.43 10.38
N GLN A 13 15.57 38.34 9.62
CA GLN A 13 15.72 38.39 8.17
C GLN A 13 14.38 38.82 7.54
N PRO A 14 14.35 39.75 6.57
CA PRO A 14 13.12 40.36 6.04
C PRO A 14 12.19 39.41 5.27
N TRP A 15 12.57 38.13 5.11
CA TRP A 15 11.83 37.12 4.35
C TRP A 15 11.00 36.16 5.21
N PHE A 16 11.10 36.24 6.54
CA PHE A 16 10.23 35.49 7.44
C PHE A 16 9.03 36.36 7.82
N PRO A 17 7.84 36.19 7.21
CA PRO A 17 6.66 36.90 7.66
C PRO A 17 6.36 36.51 9.10
N ASP A 18 5.92 37.48 9.90
CA ASP A 18 5.55 37.42 11.33
C ASP A 18 4.32 36.52 11.63
N ARG A 19 4.12 35.46 10.83
CA ARG A 19 3.14 34.41 11.07
C ARG A 19 3.80 33.44 12.04
N GLY A 20 3.36 33.47 13.31
CA GLY A 20 3.80 32.51 14.31
C GLY A 20 3.88 31.10 13.71
N LEU A 21 4.98 30.39 13.97
CA LEU A 21 5.18 29.01 13.57
C LEU A 21 3.89 28.24 13.86
N THR A 22 3.14 27.94 12.80
CA THR A 22 1.96 27.10 12.93
C THR A 22 2.54 25.71 13.11
N VAL A 23 2.65 25.28 14.36
CA VAL A 23 3.07 23.92 14.70
C VAL A 23 2.00 23.00 14.14
N PHE A 24 2.27 22.42 12.98
CA PHE A 24 1.49 21.29 12.50
C PHE A 24 2.03 20.07 13.25
N GLU A 25 1.25 19.55 14.20
CA GLU A 25 1.50 18.20 14.73
C GLU A 25 1.24 17.22 13.59
N ARG A 26 2.28 16.92 12.83
CA ARG A 26 2.28 15.84 11.84
C ARG A 26 2.90 14.62 12.48
N THR A 27 2.31 13.46 12.20
CA THR A 27 2.87 12.20 12.66
C THR A 27 4.23 11.97 12.02
N VAL A 28 5.20 11.55 12.83
CA VAL A 28 6.50 11.11 12.33
C VAL A 28 6.26 9.81 11.55
N PRO A 29 6.76 9.70 10.31
CA PRO A 29 6.66 8.44 9.58
C PRO A 29 7.49 7.36 10.25
N SER A 30 6.98 6.14 10.21
CA SER A 30 7.58 4.96 10.85
C SER A 30 9.00 4.71 10.38
N GLY A 31 9.32 5.16 9.16
CA GLY A 31 10.59 4.97 8.52
C GLY A 31 10.83 3.53 8.06
N ASN A 32 9.89 2.62 8.28
CA ASN A 32 9.92 1.25 7.81
C ASN A 32 8.49 0.77 7.56
N THR A 33 8.14 0.47 6.30
CA THR A 33 6.76 0.12 5.93
C THR A 33 6.36 -1.31 6.36
N ALA A 34 7.29 -2.13 6.86
CA ALA A 34 7.03 -3.41 7.51
C ALA A 34 6.75 -3.28 9.02
N SER A 35 6.98 -2.10 9.60
CA SER A 35 6.89 -1.88 11.05
C SER A 35 5.46 -2.07 11.59
N ASN A 36 5.35 -2.27 12.91
CA ASN A 36 4.05 -2.33 13.56
C ASN A 36 3.33 -0.98 13.51
N GLU A 37 4.08 0.12 13.57
CA GLU A 37 3.59 1.48 13.48
C GLU A 37 2.97 1.75 12.10
N ALA A 38 3.65 1.31 11.02
CA ALA A 38 3.12 1.38 9.66
C ALA A 38 1.83 0.55 9.51
N PHE A 39 1.82 -0.67 10.06
CA PHE A 39 0.63 -1.53 10.05
C PHE A 39 -0.56 -0.91 10.84
N GLN A 40 -0.29 -0.29 11.99
CA GLN A 40 -1.31 0.42 12.77
C GLN A 40 -1.87 1.63 12.03
N LYS A 41 -1.03 2.38 11.29
CA LYS A 41 -1.50 3.47 10.42
C LYS A 41 -2.39 2.93 9.30
N ALA A 42 -1.97 1.89 8.60
CA ALA A 42 -2.74 1.28 7.51
C ALA A 42 -4.14 0.80 7.97
N THR A 43 -4.20 0.10 9.10
CA THR A 43 -5.46 -0.39 9.68
C THR A 43 -6.35 0.74 10.19
N LYS A 44 -5.77 1.79 10.78
CA LYS A 44 -6.50 3.01 11.16
C LYS A 44 -7.13 3.69 9.94
N TRP A 45 -6.37 3.88 8.87
CA TRP A 45 -6.89 4.49 7.63
C TRP A 45 -7.97 3.65 6.98
N PHE A 46 -7.81 2.32 6.97
CA PHE A 46 -8.84 1.42 6.48
C PHE A 46 -10.13 1.57 7.29
N ARG A 47 -10.05 1.56 8.63
CA ARG A 47 -11.20 1.73 9.52
C ARG A 47 -11.91 3.06 9.29
N GLU A 48 -11.16 4.16 9.33
CA GLU A 48 -11.71 5.49 9.05
C GLU A 48 -12.43 5.52 7.70
N CYS A 49 -11.81 4.95 6.66
CA CYS A 49 -12.39 4.90 5.33
C CYS A 49 -13.65 4.02 5.26
N ASN A 50 -13.61 2.84 5.88
CA ASN A 50 -14.70 1.90 5.83
C ASN A 50 -15.93 2.39 6.61
N ASP A 51 -15.70 3.03 7.75
CA ASP A 51 -16.76 3.35 8.70
C ASP A 51 -17.35 4.74 8.49
N THR A 52 -16.62 5.67 7.85
CA THR A 52 -17.04 7.08 7.76
C THR A 52 -17.19 7.63 6.35
N HIS A 53 -16.63 6.99 5.32
CA HIS A 53 -16.74 7.49 3.95
C HIS A 53 -17.89 6.78 3.22
N GLU A 54 -18.96 7.51 2.93
CA GLU A 54 -20.16 6.99 2.24
C GLU A 54 -19.79 6.34 0.88
N ASP A 55 -18.96 7.02 0.08
CA ASP A 55 -18.49 6.56 -1.23
C ASP A 55 -17.52 5.36 -1.17
N CYS A 56 -17.00 5.04 0.02
CA CYS A 56 -16.06 3.93 0.20
C CYS A 56 -16.66 2.74 0.94
N SER A 57 -17.94 2.77 1.30
CA SER A 57 -18.57 1.70 2.06
C SER A 57 -18.37 0.32 1.40
N ALA A 58 -18.13 -0.70 2.23
CA ALA A 58 -18.08 -2.08 1.76
C ALA A 58 -19.52 -2.50 1.43
N GLY A 59 -19.98 -2.24 0.20
CA GLY A 59 -21.27 -2.71 -0.32
C GLY A 59 -21.37 -4.24 -0.31
N GLU A 60 -22.19 -4.85 -1.17
CA GLU A 60 -22.31 -6.31 -1.18
C GLU A 60 -20.97 -7.05 -1.34
N ILE A 61 -20.88 -8.27 -0.79
CA ILE A 61 -19.72 -9.14 -0.99
C ILE A 61 -19.61 -9.44 -2.49
N PRO A 62 -18.50 -9.10 -3.15
CA PRO A 62 -18.36 -9.25 -4.59
C PRO A 62 -18.15 -10.71 -4.98
N GLU A 63 -18.48 -11.03 -6.24
CA GLU A 63 -17.96 -12.23 -6.88
C GLU A 63 -16.46 -12.10 -7.07
N MET A 64 -15.70 -13.13 -6.68
CA MET A 64 -14.25 -13.12 -6.84
C MET A 64 -13.84 -13.28 -8.31
N PRO A 65 -12.63 -12.82 -8.69
CA PRO A 65 -12.05 -13.14 -10.00
C PRO A 65 -12.01 -14.65 -10.25
N ASP A 66 -12.00 -15.10 -11.50
CA ASP A 66 -12.05 -16.53 -11.84
C ASP A 66 -10.96 -17.36 -11.14
N ARG A 67 -9.81 -16.74 -10.86
CA ARG A 67 -8.72 -17.30 -10.06
C ARG A 67 -8.14 -16.26 -9.12
N VAL A 68 -7.79 -16.69 -7.91
CA VAL A 68 -7.12 -15.92 -6.86
C VAL A 68 -6.08 -16.80 -6.16
N LEU A 69 -5.14 -16.20 -5.46
CA LEU A 69 -4.31 -16.91 -4.48
C LEU A 69 -5.07 -16.97 -3.14
N ASP A 70 -5.19 -18.16 -2.57
CA ASP A 70 -5.61 -18.37 -1.18
C ASP A 70 -4.36 -18.40 -0.29
N ILE A 71 -4.33 -17.56 0.74
CA ILE A 71 -3.18 -17.36 1.63
C ILE A 71 -3.50 -17.64 3.10
N ALA A 72 -4.62 -18.30 3.41
CA ALA A 72 -5.08 -18.44 4.79
C ALA A 72 -4.25 -19.32 5.73
N ALA A 73 -3.27 -20.07 5.20
CA ALA A 73 -2.36 -20.80 6.06
C ALA A 73 -1.68 -19.85 7.06
N GLU A 74 -1.64 -20.27 8.32
CA GLU A 74 -1.03 -19.49 9.40
C GLU A 74 0.49 -19.44 9.31
N ASP A 75 1.09 -20.47 8.71
CA ASP A 75 2.52 -20.52 8.41
C ASP A 75 2.87 -19.44 7.38
N THR A 76 3.96 -18.73 7.66
CA THR A 76 4.46 -17.63 6.83
C THR A 76 4.94 -18.13 5.47
N THR A 77 5.41 -19.37 5.34
CA THR A 77 6.08 -19.83 4.11
C THR A 77 5.41 -21.02 3.42
N SER A 78 4.23 -21.44 3.85
CA SER A 78 3.53 -22.58 3.24
C SER A 78 2.03 -22.34 3.05
N GLY A 79 1.36 -23.26 2.34
CA GLY A 79 -0.09 -23.29 2.23
C GLY A 79 -0.70 -22.18 1.38
N ILE A 80 0.09 -21.65 0.44
CA ILE A 80 -0.38 -20.71 -0.58
C ILE A 80 -0.82 -21.53 -1.78
N LYS A 81 -2.02 -21.27 -2.30
CA LYS A 81 -2.55 -22.02 -3.46
C LYS A 81 -3.20 -21.09 -4.45
N LEU A 82 -2.97 -21.30 -5.74
CA LEU A 82 -3.87 -20.77 -6.75
C LEU A 82 -5.19 -21.53 -6.63
N VAL A 83 -6.32 -20.85 -6.72
CA VAL A 83 -7.64 -21.51 -6.64
C VAL A 83 -8.57 -20.99 -7.73
N LYS A 84 -9.39 -21.88 -8.30
CA LYS A 84 -10.53 -21.51 -9.15
C LYS A 84 -11.70 -21.15 -8.25
N THR A 85 -12.26 -19.95 -8.44
CA THR A 85 -13.32 -19.44 -7.55
C THR A 85 -14.69 -19.98 -7.90
N ASN A 86 -14.94 -20.31 -9.19
CA ASN A 86 -16.20 -20.83 -9.69
C ASN A 86 -17.42 -19.96 -9.28
N GLY A 87 -17.26 -18.63 -9.32
CA GLY A 87 -18.33 -17.67 -8.98
C GLY A 87 -18.57 -17.51 -7.47
N LYS A 88 -17.68 -18.02 -6.62
CA LYS A 88 -17.75 -17.78 -5.17
C LYS A 88 -17.61 -16.28 -4.87
N LYS A 89 -18.42 -15.83 -3.91
CA LYS A 89 -18.37 -14.46 -3.38
C LYS A 89 -17.51 -14.42 -2.11
N ALA A 90 -16.55 -13.50 -2.06
CA ALA A 90 -15.76 -13.20 -0.86
C ALA A 90 -15.05 -11.86 -1.02
N ARG A 91 -14.61 -11.27 0.10
CA ARG A 91 -13.68 -10.14 0.08
C ARG A 91 -12.28 -10.61 -0.34
N TYR A 92 -11.63 -9.82 -1.17
CA TYR A 92 -10.28 -10.10 -1.65
C TYR A 92 -9.48 -8.82 -1.82
N ALA A 93 -8.17 -8.95 -1.85
CA ALA A 93 -7.23 -7.90 -2.14
C ALA A 93 -6.70 -8.01 -3.57
N CYS A 94 -6.11 -6.94 -4.08
CA CYS A 94 -5.31 -6.96 -5.30
C CYS A 94 -3.88 -6.50 -5.01
N LEU A 95 -2.95 -6.91 -5.86
CA LEU A 95 -1.60 -6.33 -5.93
C LEU A 95 -1.44 -5.56 -7.25
N SER A 96 -1.06 -4.29 -7.15
CA SER A 96 -0.60 -3.46 -8.26
C SER A 96 0.92 -3.30 -8.14
N HIS A 97 1.65 -3.81 -9.13
CA HIS A 97 3.12 -3.80 -9.10
C HIS A 97 3.69 -3.82 -10.52
N ARG A 98 4.98 -3.51 -10.65
CA ARG A 98 5.68 -3.63 -11.95
C ARG A 98 6.24 -5.01 -12.15
N TRP A 99 6.02 -5.55 -13.34
CA TRP A 99 6.68 -6.77 -13.76
C TRP A 99 8.15 -6.50 -14.06
N GLY A 100 8.99 -7.50 -13.77
CA GLY A 100 10.39 -7.55 -14.12
C GLY A 100 10.80 -8.99 -14.43
N GLU A 101 12.11 -9.21 -14.58
CA GLU A 101 12.66 -10.53 -14.93
C GLU A 101 12.36 -11.62 -13.88
N GLU A 102 12.21 -11.23 -12.61
CA GLU A 102 11.97 -12.10 -11.45
C GLU A 102 10.47 -12.29 -11.14
N THR A 103 9.58 -11.81 -12.02
CA THR A 103 8.14 -11.89 -11.76
C THR A 103 7.67 -13.34 -11.86
N SER A 104 7.14 -13.87 -10.75
CA SER A 104 6.50 -15.19 -10.72
C SER A 104 5.26 -15.20 -11.62
N GLN A 105 5.12 -16.20 -12.48
CA GLN A 105 4.11 -16.24 -13.53
C GLN A 105 3.43 -17.61 -13.67
N ALA A 106 2.10 -17.61 -13.74
CA ALA A 106 1.38 -18.80 -14.14
C ALA A 106 1.48 -19.00 -15.66
N THR A 107 1.90 -20.20 -16.06
CA THR A 107 1.98 -20.66 -17.44
C THR A 107 1.27 -22.00 -17.57
N ARG A 108 0.95 -22.43 -18.78
CA ARG A 108 0.35 -23.77 -18.97
C ARG A 108 1.19 -24.90 -18.40
N GLN A 109 2.51 -24.72 -18.28
CA GLN A 109 3.42 -25.75 -17.78
C GLN A 109 3.37 -25.90 -16.26
N ASN A 110 3.14 -24.82 -15.51
CA ASN A 110 3.20 -24.85 -14.04
C ASN A 110 1.84 -24.66 -13.34
N VAL A 111 0.80 -24.24 -14.06
CA VAL A 111 -0.48 -23.85 -13.46
C VAL A 111 -1.12 -24.97 -12.65
N ASP A 112 -1.00 -26.22 -13.08
CA ASP A 112 -1.54 -27.37 -12.36
C ASP A 112 -0.84 -27.55 -11.00
N SER A 113 0.48 -27.44 -10.96
CA SER A 113 1.25 -27.46 -9.70
C SER A 113 0.91 -26.29 -8.78
N LEU A 114 0.65 -25.10 -9.35
CA LEU A 114 0.26 -23.91 -8.57
C LEU A 114 -1.12 -24.08 -7.89
N PHE A 115 -2.00 -24.94 -8.42
CA PHE A 115 -3.26 -25.30 -7.75
C PHE A 115 -3.03 -26.17 -6.50
N ASP A 116 -1.97 -26.99 -6.50
CA ASP A 116 -1.62 -27.84 -5.37
C ASP A 116 -0.94 -27.01 -4.27
N GLU A 117 0.12 -26.28 -4.64
CA GLU A 117 0.84 -25.34 -3.78
C GLU A 117 1.68 -24.38 -4.63
N VAL A 118 1.71 -23.10 -4.23
CA VAL A 118 2.64 -22.10 -4.74
C VAL A 118 3.83 -22.05 -3.79
N PRO A 119 5.01 -22.56 -4.18
CA PRO A 119 6.17 -22.57 -3.30
C PRO A 119 6.59 -21.16 -2.90
N TRP A 120 6.97 -20.95 -1.64
CA TRP A 120 7.40 -19.63 -1.17
C TRP A 120 8.59 -19.07 -1.96
N ASP A 121 9.57 -19.93 -2.26
CA ASP A 121 10.78 -19.54 -3.01
C ASP A 121 10.50 -19.29 -4.50
N TYR A 122 9.32 -19.67 -4.99
CA TYR A 122 8.87 -19.30 -6.33
C TYR A 122 8.32 -17.87 -6.37
N LEU A 123 7.84 -17.34 -5.24
CA LEU A 123 7.27 -16.00 -5.15
C LEU A 123 8.36 -14.94 -5.15
N SER A 124 8.20 -13.92 -6.01
CA SER A 124 9.07 -12.75 -5.98
C SER A 124 9.04 -12.07 -4.59
N PRO A 125 10.10 -11.35 -4.19
CA PRO A 125 10.14 -10.68 -2.89
C PRO A 125 8.96 -9.74 -2.63
N THR A 126 8.47 -9.04 -3.66
CA THR A 126 7.25 -8.22 -3.56
C THR A 126 6.01 -9.05 -3.20
N TYR A 127 5.90 -10.27 -3.73
CA TYR A 127 4.74 -11.14 -3.47
C TYR A 127 4.81 -11.71 -2.06
N GLN A 128 5.99 -12.13 -1.63
CA GLN A 128 6.25 -12.58 -0.26
C GLN A 128 5.86 -11.52 0.77
N ASP A 129 6.30 -10.27 0.56
CA ASP A 129 5.95 -9.15 1.44
C ASP A 129 4.45 -8.84 1.41
N SER A 130 3.83 -8.86 0.22
CA SER A 130 2.38 -8.64 0.04
C SER A 130 1.56 -9.66 0.82
N ILE A 131 1.93 -10.93 0.72
CA ILE A 131 1.25 -12.04 1.43
C ILE A 131 1.49 -11.93 2.93
N THR A 132 2.71 -11.59 3.35
CA THR A 132 3.05 -11.36 4.77
C THR A 132 2.17 -10.27 5.37
N PHE A 133 2.08 -9.11 4.69
CA PHE A 133 1.20 -8.02 5.10
C PHE A 133 -0.26 -8.48 5.14
N LEU A 134 -0.75 -9.11 4.07
CA LEU A 134 -2.14 -9.45 3.92
C LEU A 134 -2.61 -10.54 4.89
N ARG A 135 -1.75 -11.50 5.28
CA ARG A 135 -2.06 -12.45 6.36
C ARG A 135 -2.34 -11.74 7.68
N LYS A 136 -1.46 -10.80 8.06
CA LYS A 136 -1.65 -9.99 9.27
C LYS A 136 -2.89 -9.11 9.17
N PHE A 137 -3.10 -8.49 8.00
CA PHE A 137 -4.26 -7.65 7.72
C PHE A 137 -5.57 -8.45 7.76
N SER A 138 -5.59 -9.68 7.22
CA SER A 138 -6.76 -10.55 7.18
C SER A 138 -7.20 -10.95 8.59
N LYS A 139 -6.25 -11.28 9.48
CA LYS A 139 -6.55 -11.57 10.89
C LYS A 139 -7.16 -10.36 11.59
N TRP A 140 -6.53 -9.19 11.45
CA TRP A 140 -7.08 -7.94 11.97
C TRP A 140 -8.48 -7.66 11.41
N HIS A 141 -8.69 -7.82 10.10
CA HIS A 141 -9.97 -7.54 9.46
C HIS A 141 -11.08 -8.49 9.96
N GLN A 142 -10.76 -9.77 10.16
CA GLN A 142 -11.66 -10.75 10.75
C GLN A 142 -12.04 -10.37 12.18
N GLU A 143 -11.07 -9.95 13.00
CA GLU A 143 -11.31 -9.52 14.38
C GLU A 143 -12.18 -8.25 14.44
N GLN A 144 -12.01 -7.32 13.50
CA GLN A 144 -12.73 -6.04 13.51
C GLN A 144 -14.10 -6.09 12.83
N TYR A 145 -14.25 -6.86 11.75
CA TYR A 145 -15.45 -6.84 10.89
C TYR A 145 -16.10 -8.22 10.73
N GLY A 146 -15.55 -9.28 11.32
CA GLY A 146 -16.11 -10.63 11.24
C GLY A 146 -15.89 -11.35 9.90
N GLU A 147 -15.09 -10.79 8.99
CA GLU A 147 -14.79 -11.37 7.68
C GLU A 147 -13.29 -11.33 7.35
N GLU A 148 -12.79 -12.36 6.67
CA GLU A 148 -11.38 -12.46 6.25
C GLU A 148 -11.15 -11.81 4.88
N ILE A 149 -9.93 -11.30 4.66
CA ILE A 149 -9.41 -10.92 3.34
C ILE A 149 -8.22 -11.82 3.01
N ARG A 150 -8.50 -13.12 2.90
CA ARG A 150 -7.51 -14.19 2.67
C ARG A 150 -7.20 -14.47 1.20
N TYR A 151 -7.84 -13.75 0.29
CA TYR A 151 -7.66 -13.94 -1.15
C TYR A 151 -6.95 -12.73 -1.73
N ILE A 152 -5.94 -12.97 -2.56
CA ILE A 152 -5.27 -11.91 -3.32
C ILE A 152 -5.23 -12.23 -4.80
N TRP A 153 -5.59 -11.24 -5.62
CA TRP A 153 -5.43 -11.30 -7.06
C TRP A 153 -4.11 -10.64 -7.47
N ILE A 154 -3.28 -11.40 -8.17
CA ILE A 154 -2.01 -10.95 -8.75
C ILE A 154 -2.04 -11.35 -10.22
N ASP A 155 -2.03 -10.37 -11.12
CA ASP A 155 -2.22 -10.56 -12.56
C ASP A 155 -1.32 -11.65 -13.16
N SER A 156 -0.04 -11.65 -12.78
CA SER A 156 0.96 -12.57 -13.29
C SER A 156 0.70 -14.04 -12.90
N LEU A 157 0.05 -14.29 -11.75
CA LEU A 157 -0.23 -15.64 -11.21
C LEU A 157 -1.69 -16.06 -11.43
N CYS A 158 -2.62 -15.12 -11.54
CA CYS A 158 -4.05 -15.40 -11.72
C CYS A 158 -4.46 -15.48 -13.19
N ILE A 159 -3.60 -15.03 -14.12
CA ILE A 159 -3.75 -15.16 -15.57
C ILE A 159 -2.67 -16.11 -16.11
N ILE A 160 -3.04 -16.98 -17.04
CA ILE A 160 -2.08 -17.88 -17.71
C ILE A 160 -1.39 -17.08 -18.82
N GLN A 161 -0.12 -16.73 -18.59
CA GLN A 161 0.60 -15.71 -19.37
C GLN A 161 0.89 -16.11 -20.82
N ASP A 162 1.10 -17.39 -21.07
CA ASP A 162 1.32 -17.94 -22.41
C ASP A 162 -0.01 -18.24 -23.14
N SER A 163 -1.16 -17.87 -22.57
CA SER A 163 -2.49 -18.14 -23.11
C SER A 163 -3.28 -16.90 -23.50
N LYS A 164 -3.33 -16.61 -24.81
CA LYS A 164 -4.09 -15.48 -25.37
C LYS A 164 -5.58 -15.51 -25.04
N SER A 165 -6.20 -16.69 -25.03
CA SER A 165 -7.63 -16.83 -24.72
C SER A 165 -7.92 -16.51 -23.25
N ASP A 166 -7.07 -16.99 -22.36
CA ASP A 166 -7.17 -16.76 -20.93
C ASP A 166 -6.88 -15.30 -20.57
N TRP A 167 -5.82 -14.73 -21.16
CA TRP A 167 -5.52 -13.30 -21.07
C TRP A 167 -6.69 -12.43 -21.53
N LYS A 168 -7.33 -12.76 -22.68
CA LYS A 168 -8.49 -12.01 -23.18
C LYS A 168 -9.66 -12.08 -22.20
N LYS A 169 -9.90 -13.24 -21.59
CA LYS A 169 -10.97 -13.43 -20.60
C LYS A 169 -10.77 -12.55 -19.36
N HIS A 170 -9.55 -12.51 -18.83
CA HIS A 170 -9.23 -11.77 -17.62
C HIS A 170 -9.06 -10.26 -17.85
N SER A 171 -8.42 -9.85 -18.94
CA SER A 171 -8.22 -8.44 -19.28
C SER A 171 -9.55 -7.67 -19.42
N LEU A 172 -10.58 -8.32 -19.97
CA LEU A 172 -11.93 -7.74 -20.05
C LEU A 172 -12.60 -7.52 -18.68
N LYS A 173 -12.15 -8.23 -17.63
CA LYS A 173 -12.69 -8.13 -16.27
C LYS A 173 -11.83 -7.31 -15.32
N MET A 174 -10.65 -6.83 -15.74
CA MET A 174 -9.70 -6.15 -14.84
C MET A 174 -10.33 -4.96 -14.12
N SER A 175 -11.15 -4.17 -14.82
CA SER A 175 -11.91 -3.07 -14.23
C SER A 175 -12.76 -3.52 -13.04
N ASP A 176 -13.52 -4.60 -13.21
CA ASP A 176 -14.38 -5.17 -12.17
C ASP A 176 -13.54 -5.78 -11.04
N ILE A 177 -12.42 -6.41 -11.37
CA ILE A 177 -11.52 -7.03 -10.38
C ILE A 177 -10.96 -5.96 -9.42
N TYR A 178 -10.43 -4.85 -9.95
CA TYR A 178 -9.85 -3.81 -9.10
C TYR A 178 -10.91 -2.96 -8.38
N SER A 179 -12.08 -2.73 -8.97
CA SER A 179 -13.16 -1.95 -8.33
C SER A 179 -13.89 -2.68 -7.20
N ASN A 180 -13.91 -4.01 -7.28
CA ASN A 180 -14.50 -4.86 -6.26
C ASN A 180 -13.50 -5.33 -5.18
N SER A 181 -12.20 -5.02 -5.31
CA SER A 181 -11.24 -5.34 -4.26
C SER A 181 -11.52 -4.53 -2.98
N SER A 182 -11.33 -5.16 -1.83
CA SER A 182 -11.48 -4.47 -0.53
C SER A 182 -10.33 -3.50 -0.27
N ILE A 183 -9.14 -3.87 -0.74
CA ILE A 183 -7.90 -3.11 -0.66
C ILE A 183 -6.97 -3.56 -1.80
N THR A 184 -6.28 -2.61 -2.41
CA THR A 184 -5.22 -2.88 -3.38
C THR A 184 -3.90 -2.42 -2.80
N LEU A 185 -2.95 -3.34 -2.66
CA LEU A 185 -1.58 -3.04 -2.26
C LEU A 185 -0.83 -2.54 -3.50
N VAL A 186 -0.07 -1.45 -3.37
CA VAL A 186 0.66 -0.85 -4.50
C VAL A 186 2.13 -0.76 -4.18
N GLU A 187 2.96 -1.36 -5.02
CA GLU A 187 4.41 -1.15 -5.05
C GLU A 187 4.73 0.14 -5.82
N SER A 188 5.39 1.11 -5.18
CA SER A 188 5.59 2.46 -5.73
C SER A 188 7.05 2.92 -5.74
N HIS A 189 8.02 2.03 -6.00
CA HIS A 189 9.44 2.43 -5.98
C HIS A 189 9.94 2.96 -7.31
N ARG A 190 10.90 3.89 -7.23
CA ARG A 190 11.83 4.22 -8.30
C ARG A 190 13.15 3.53 -8.00
N LEU A 191 13.58 2.62 -8.88
CA LEU A 191 14.99 2.19 -8.99
C LEU A 191 15.67 1.74 -7.67
N HIS A 192 14.98 1.04 -6.77
CA HIS A 192 15.65 0.33 -5.68
C HIS A 192 15.97 -1.11 -6.10
N THR A 193 17.17 -1.57 -5.77
CA THR A 193 17.78 -2.83 -6.22
C THR A 193 17.04 -4.06 -5.71
N ASP A 194 16.29 -3.95 -4.62
CA ASP A 194 15.87 -5.13 -3.85
C ASP A 194 14.45 -5.60 -4.20
N LYS A 195 13.71 -4.87 -5.07
CA LYS A 195 12.39 -5.26 -5.61
C LYS A 195 11.41 -5.82 -4.55
N ARG A 196 11.40 -5.22 -3.35
CA ARG A 196 10.53 -5.57 -2.22
C ARG A 196 9.32 -4.64 -2.13
N LEU A 197 8.23 -5.10 -1.53
CA LEU A 197 7.12 -4.22 -1.17
C LEU A 197 7.46 -3.44 0.10
N PHE A 198 8.07 -4.12 1.08
CA PHE A 198 8.50 -3.46 2.31
C PHE A 198 9.79 -2.69 2.09
N GLN A 199 9.82 -1.46 2.58
CA GLN A 199 10.96 -0.57 2.49
C GLN A 199 11.38 -0.06 3.85
N ASP A 200 12.69 0.16 3.97
CA ASP A 200 13.29 0.88 5.06
C ASP A 200 13.83 2.22 4.54
N SER A 201 13.34 3.31 5.13
CA SER A 201 13.71 4.69 4.81
C SER A 201 15.14 5.06 5.25
N THR A 202 16.00 4.09 5.61
CA THR A 202 17.43 4.22 5.97
C THR A 202 18.29 5.14 5.09
N SER A 203 17.79 5.63 3.96
CA SER A 203 18.44 6.67 3.16
C SER A 203 18.34 8.07 3.79
N ARG A 204 19.06 9.03 3.20
CA ARG A 204 19.24 10.45 3.62
C ARG A 204 17.95 11.24 3.92
N ARG A 205 16.77 10.65 3.72
CA ARG A 205 15.43 11.25 3.85
C ARG A 205 14.65 10.82 5.10
N GLY A 206 15.18 9.89 5.92
CA GLY A 206 14.59 9.54 7.21
C GLY A 206 14.39 10.77 8.12
N SER A 207 13.41 10.70 9.02
CA SER A 207 13.17 11.76 10.00
C SER A 207 14.37 11.91 10.94
N LYS A 208 14.85 13.14 11.08
CA LYS A 208 15.88 13.52 12.05
C LYS A 208 15.24 14.34 13.15
N HIS A 209 15.75 14.24 14.37
CA HIS A 209 15.24 15.02 15.48
C HIS A 209 16.35 15.84 16.15
N VAL A 210 15.96 16.96 16.73
CA VAL A 210 16.78 17.77 17.62
C VAL A 210 15.96 18.08 18.86
N SER A 211 16.50 17.79 20.03
CA SER A 211 15.94 18.22 21.30
C SER A 211 16.19 19.71 21.50
N ILE A 212 15.13 20.48 21.71
CA ILE A 212 15.21 21.92 21.99
C ILE A 212 14.52 22.22 23.31
N ARG A 213 15.04 23.20 24.05
CA ARG A 213 14.40 23.69 25.27
C ARG A 213 13.84 25.08 25.01
N ASP A 214 12.58 25.31 25.34
CA ASP A 214 11.94 26.62 25.15
C ASP A 214 12.37 27.63 26.23
N ALA A 215 11.97 28.90 26.04
CA ALA A 215 12.26 29.97 26.99
C ALA A 215 11.62 29.78 28.39
N LYS A 216 10.68 28.83 28.53
CA LYS A 216 10.04 28.46 29.80
C LYS A 216 10.67 27.23 30.44
N GLY A 217 11.70 26.65 29.82
CA GLY A 217 12.40 25.47 30.31
C GLY A 217 11.74 24.13 29.94
N ASN A 218 10.72 24.12 29.09
CA ASN A 218 10.12 22.86 28.62
C ASN A 218 10.98 22.25 27.51
N ASP A 219 11.16 20.93 27.58
CA ASP A 219 11.85 20.17 26.54
C ASP A 219 10.87 19.82 25.42
N HIS A 220 11.30 20.03 24.18
CA HIS A 220 10.57 19.71 22.95
C HIS A 220 11.45 18.90 22.02
N GLU A 221 10.83 18.10 21.17
CA GLU A 221 11.53 17.36 20.12
C GLU A 221 11.11 17.87 18.75
N LEU A 222 12.04 18.52 18.04
CA LEU A 222 11.81 19.00 16.69
C LEU A 222 12.22 17.94 15.69
N HIS A 223 11.26 17.39 14.95
CA HIS A 223 11.50 16.47 13.85
C HIS A 223 11.55 17.21 12.51
N TYR A 224 12.53 16.89 11.68
CA TYR A 224 12.68 17.42 10.33
C TYR A 224 13.15 16.34 9.36
N ARG A 225 12.73 16.45 8.10
CA ARG A 225 13.12 15.54 7.02
C ARG A 225 13.16 16.25 5.69
N HIS A 226 13.81 15.64 4.70
CA HIS A 226 13.69 16.11 3.32
C HIS A 226 12.24 15.97 2.85
N THR A 227 11.75 16.96 2.09
CA THR A 227 10.41 16.89 1.51
C THR A 227 10.29 15.64 0.65
N ILE A 228 9.31 14.81 0.98
CA ILE A 228 8.99 13.61 0.22
C ILE A 228 7.96 14.01 -0.81
N TYR A 229 8.17 13.55 -2.03
CA TYR A 229 7.22 13.79 -3.09
C TYR A 229 6.07 12.80 -2.96
N HIS A 230 4.92 13.26 -2.46
CA HIS A 230 3.75 12.41 -2.32
C HIS A 230 3.09 12.19 -3.69
N PRO A 231 2.83 10.94 -4.08
CA PRO A 231 2.01 10.56 -5.24
C PRO A 231 0.56 11.11 -5.22
N THR A 232 0.36 12.42 -5.21
CA THR A 232 -0.98 12.99 -5.40
C THR A 232 -1.44 12.81 -6.84
N PHE A 233 -2.73 12.99 -7.12
CA PHE A 233 -3.30 12.98 -8.48
C PHE A 233 -2.61 13.93 -9.49
N MET A 234 -1.73 14.82 -9.02
CA MET A 234 -1.05 15.85 -9.82
C MET A 234 0.44 15.58 -10.05
N VAL A 235 0.92 14.38 -9.74
CA VAL A 235 2.28 13.98 -10.09
C VAL A 235 2.40 13.80 -11.60
N LYS A 236 3.36 14.50 -12.23
CA LYS A 236 3.81 14.15 -13.58
C LYS A 236 4.21 12.68 -13.57
N ASP A 237 3.63 11.89 -14.47
CA ASP A 237 3.83 10.42 -14.63
C ASP A 237 5.30 9.98 -14.60
N ASP A 238 6.23 10.90 -14.83
CA ASP A 238 7.65 10.66 -14.69
C ASP A 238 8.03 10.12 -13.31
N ASP A 239 7.42 10.59 -12.22
CA ASP A 239 7.89 10.32 -10.85
C ASP A 239 7.57 8.96 -10.25
N ILE A 240 6.66 8.19 -10.84
CA ILE A 240 6.31 6.85 -10.36
C ILE A 240 6.19 5.91 -11.57
N PRO A 241 7.21 5.08 -11.85
CA PRO A 241 7.24 4.31 -13.08
C PRO A 241 6.09 3.32 -13.26
N VAL A 242 5.41 2.88 -12.17
CA VAL A 242 4.23 2.00 -12.30
C VAL A 242 3.12 2.72 -13.08
N TRP A 243 3.07 4.06 -13.05
CA TRP A 243 1.95 4.86 -13.56
C TRP A 243 2.03 5.06 -15.08
N LYS A 244 3.17 4.74 -15.70
CA LYS A 244 3.40 4.83 -17.15
C LYS A 244 2.82 3.64 -17.94
N ARG A 245 2.31 2.60 -17.27
CA ARG A 245 1.66 1.46 -17.96
C ARG A 245 0.18 1.79 -18.13
N ALA A 246 -0.32 1.65 -19.36
CA ALA A 246 -1.74 1.89 -19.69
C ALA A 246 -2.73 1.13 -18.78
N TRP A 247 -2.31 -0.02 -18.25
CA TRP A 247 -3.09 -0.86 -17.34
C TRP A 247 -3.21 -0.27 -15.92
N VAL A 248 -2.16 0.38 -15.41
CA VAL A 248 -2.08 0.88 -14.01
C VAL A 248 -3.04 2.05 -13.77
N PHE A 249 -3.45 2.73 -14.83
CA PHE A 249 -4.52 3.73 -14.76
C PHE A 249 -5.84 3.11 -14.30
N GLN A 250 -6.20 1.92 -14.78
CA GLN A 250 -7.40 1.19 -14.33
C GLN A 250 -7.23 0.70 -12.89
N GLU A 251 -6.05 0.17 -12.56
CA GLU A 251 -5.74 -0.33 -11.21
C GLU A 251 -5.88 0.77 -10.16
N ARG A 252 -5.40 1.98 -10.48
CA ARG A 252 -5.42 3.12 -9.56
C ARG A 252 -6.76 3.85 -9.53
N LEU A 253 -7.39 4.09 -10.69
CA LEU A 253 -8.66 4.82 -10.72
C LEU A 253 -9.83 4.01 -10.19
N LEU A 254 -9.81 2.69 -10.38
CA LEU A 254 -10.97 1.86 -10.10
C LEU A 254 -10.94 1.28 -8.70
N SER A 255 -9.75 1.09 -8.11
CA SER A 255 -9.67 0.61 -6.74
C SER A 255 -10.24 1.59 -5.73
N ARG A 256 -11.16 1.07 -4.91
CA ARG A 256 -11.82 1.84 -3.84
C ARG A 256 -10.84 2.31 -2.77
N ARG A 257 -9.82 1.50 -2.51
CA ARG A 257 -8.80 1.73 -1.48
C ARG A 257 -7.44 1.25 -1.99
N LEU A 258 -6.48 2.16 -2.00
CA LEU A 258 -5.09 1.91 -2.33
C LEU A 258 -4.23 2.13 -1.09
N LEU A 259 -3.46 1.11 -0.73
CA LEU A 259 -2.38 1.22 0.23
C LEU A 259 -1.06 1.18 -0.52
N ILE A 260 -0.41 2.33 -0.58
CA ILE A 260 0.78 2.56 -1.40
C ILE A 260 2.01 2.42 -0.50
N PHE A 261 2.86 1.46 -0.86
CA PHE A 261 4.17 1.26 -0.26
C PHE A 261 5.18 2.10 -1.02
N GLY A 262 5.43 3.31 -0.49
CA GLY A 262 6.44 4.23 -1.01
C GLY A 262 7.84 3.92 -0.49
N PRO A 263 8.89 4.49 -1.09
CA PRO A 263 10.28 4.29 -0.66
C PRO A 263 10.56 4.74 0.78
N ASP A 264 9.81 5.72 1.27
CA ASP A 264 10.08 6.35 2.56
C ASP A 264 8.92 6.22 3.57
N GLU A 265 7.70 5.93 3.12
CA GLU A 265 6.49 5.87 3.94
C GLU A 265 5.31 5.18 3.25
N LEU A 266 4.30 4.78 4.02
CA LEU A 266 3.00 4.42 3.49
C LEU A 266 2.18 5.66 3.07
N SER A 267 1.35 5.46 2.06
CA SER A 267 0.29 6.41 1.69
C SER A 267 -1.02 5.68 1.44
N TRP A 268 -2.12 6.38 1.67
CA TRP A 268 -3.47 5.89 1.49
C TRP A 268 -4.22 6.74 0.48
N GLN A 269 -4.93 6.09 -0.42
CA GLN A 269 -5.83 6.75 -1.35
C GLN A 269 -7.17 6.01 -1.40
N CYS A 270 -8.27 6.75 -1.30
CA CYS A 270 -9.62 6.27 -1.53
C CYS A 270 -10.43 7.37 -2.22
N ALA A 271 -11.72 7.12 -2.52
CA ALA A 271 -12.58 8.09 -3.20
C ALA A 271 -12.66 9.44 -2.46
N SER A 272 -12.69 9.44 -1.12
CA SER A 272 -12.90 10.64 -0.32
C SER A 272 -11.61 11.30 0.19
N HIS A 273 -10.51 10.55 0.34
CA HIS A 273 -9.32 11.03 1.04
C HIS A 273 -8.01 10.49 0.46
N HIS A 274 -6.98 11.32 0.55
CA HIS A 274 -5.58 10.97 0.34
C HIS A 274 -4.78 11.30 1.60
N LYS A 275 -4.06 10.33 2.18
CA LYS A 275 -3.26 10.49 3.41
C LYS A 275 -1.84 9.98 3.18
N CYS A 276 -0.84 10.61 3.81
CA CYS A 276 0.48 10.04 4.00
C CYS A 276 0.67 9.70 5.48
N GLU A 277 1.75 9.00 5.82
CA GLU A 277 2.19 8.87 7.22
C GLU A 277 2.55 10.20 7.90
N CYS A 278 2.68 11.26 7.11
CA CYS A 278 2.98 12.64 7.44
C CYS A 278 1.75 13.56 7.36
#